data_AF-A0A455T9G4-F1
#
_entry.id   AF-A0A455T9G4-F1
#
_cell.length_a   1.000
_cell.length_b   1.000
_cell.length_c   1.000
_cell.angle_alpha   90.00
_cell.angle_beta   90.00
_cell.angle_gamma   90.00
#
_symmetry.space_group_name_H-M   'P 1'
#
loop_
_entity.id
_entity.type
_entity.pdbx_description
1 polymer ?
#
loop_
_entity_poly.entity_id
_entity_poly.type
_entity_poly.pdbx_seq_one_letter_code
_entity_poly.pdbx_strand_id
1 'polypeptide(L)'
;MREHPLPLLNRLLWNWPWYLLAALAAILVGLLPDLWRLAGLIIFALLATLVMLRERLPEALLLPAALLAWLLSLLPQMLGWTSETVLLLACLVCVLLFISQFIWHIIRPEPLWLPPAWPAQLLGLGGQVTIVALCAATTLNGGPDLGSLRSQIGPLALTILGLLLVWQALLQTRRAPRRWTGYSAGLLLVLALTWEIQRWWQPTFDLLCLPLASYLVVLSPFLLRDRLTTGSQQVGRLVMVLGACLFLVPSFMASILNQEGEQLVALFLVLAESLSLFLFGIAVRVRFFILGGAALVVGGAIRAVMYTFGHNAQALLIWPALGLAGLALLGGAVFLTLRRSPLQS
;
A
#
# COMPACT_ATOMS: atom_id res chain seq x y z
N MET A 1 -18.87 -42.65 9.06
CA MET A 1 -17.64 -43.28 9.59
C MET A 1 -16.70 -43.54 8.42
N ARG A 2 -15.68 -42.70 8.24
CA ARG A 2 -14.57 -42.94 7.31
C ARG A 2 -13.30 -42.80 8.13
N GLU A 3 -12.89 -43.89 8.76
CA GLU A 3 -11.57 -44.00 9.37
C GLU A 3 -10.60 -44.40 8.26
N HIS A 4 -9.69 -43.50 7.89
CA HIS A 4 -8.33 -43.80 7.42
C HIS A 4 -7.50 -42.50 7.29
N PRO A 5 -6.90 -41.99 8.40
CA PRO A 5 -5.74 -41.10 8.32
C PRO A 5 -4.47 -41.70 9.00
N LEU A 6 -4.48 -42.98 9.37
CA LEU A 6 -3.42 -43.59 10.19
C LEU A 6 -2.07 -43.93 9.50
N PRO A 7 -1.94 -44.16 8.17
CA PRO A 7 -0.64 -44.57 7.61
C PRO A 7 0.38 -43.43 7.49
N LEU A 8 -0.08 -42.17 7.38
CA LEU A 8 0.79 -41.01 7.25
C LEU A 8 1.44 -40.62 8.57
N LEU A 9 0.67 -40.62 9.68
CA LEU A 9 1.20 -40.30 11.00
C LEU A 9 2.30 -41.28 11.43
N ASN A 10 2.14 -42.57 11.11
CA ASN A 10 3.10 -43.61 11.45
C ASN A 10 4.39 -43.53 10.60
N ARG A 11 4.28 -43.17 9.31
CA ARG A 11 5.44 -42.84 8.47
C ARG A 11 6.15 -41.57 8.94
N LEU A 12 5.39 -40.56 9.35
CA LEU A 12 5.95 -39.31 9.87
C LEU A 12 6.72 -39.59 11.17
N LEU A 13 6.12 -40.32 12.12
CA LEU A 13 6.74 -40.71 13.39
C LEU A 13 8.06 -41.48 13.18
N TRP A 14 8.13 -42.32 12.14
CA TRP A 14 9.36 -43.05 11.79
C TRP A 14 10.45 -42.14 11.20
N ASN A 15 10.09 -41.14 10.40
CA ASN A 15 11.05 -40.25 9.75
C ASN A 15 11.43 -39.02 10.60
N TRP A 16 10.63 -38.69 11.62
CA TRP A 16 10.82 -37.55 12.52
C TRP A 16 12.21 -37.42 13.15
N PRO A 17 12.86 -38.51 13.61
CA PRO A 17 14.22 -38.43 14.16
C PRO A 17 15.23 -37.88 13.16
N TRP A 18 15.09 -38.22 11.88
CA TRP A 18 16.01 -37.78 10.82
C TRP A 18 15.84 -36.29 10.51
N TYR A 19 14.61 -35.77 10.49
CA TYR A 19 14.38 -34.32 10.33
C TYR A 19 14.89 -33.53 11.53
N LEU A 20 14.67 -34.03 12.76
CA LEU A 20 15.23 -33.42 13.97
C LEU A 20 16.75 -33.37 13.93
N LEU A 21 17.38 -34.48 13.52
CA LEU A 21 18.83 -34.56 13.42
C LEU A 21 19.37 -33.63 12.32
N ALA A 22 18.69 -33.54 11.17
CA ALA A 22 19.03 -32.61 10.11
C ALA A 22 18.85 -31.14 10.53
N ALA A 23 17.79 -30.81 11.28
CA ALA A 23 17.58 -29.48 11.83
C ALA A 23 18.65 -29.12 12.87
N LEU A 24 19.01 -30.05 13.76
CA LEU A 24 20.12 -29.88 14.70
C LEU A 24 21.45 -29.69 13.97
N ALA A 25 21.72 -30.47 12.93
CA ALA A 25 22.91 -30.30 12.10
C ALA A 25 22.95 -28.93 11.43
N ALA A 26 21.82 -28.45 10.89
CA ALA A 26 21.72 -27.12 10.31
C ALA A 26 21.96 -26.01 11.35
N ILE A 27 21.46 -26.18 12.57
CA ILE A 27 21.70 -25.24 13.70
C ILE A 27 23.17 -25.23 14.08
N LEU A 28 23.79 -26.39 14.26
CA LEU A 28 25.22 -26.50 14.59
C LEU A 28 26.08 -25.86 13.50
N VAL A 29 25.75 -26.09 12.23
CA VAL A 29 26.46 -25.47 11.11
C VAL A 29 26.25 -23.96 11.06
N GLY A 30 25.04 -23.48 11.35
CA GLY A 30 24.70 -22.06 11.45
C GLY A 30 25.39 -21.32 12.60
N LEU A 31 25.91 -22.03 13.60
CA LEU A 31 26.64 -21.47 14.74
C LEU A 31 28.16 -21.46 14.56
N LEU A 32 28.69 -22.08 13.50
CA LEU A 32 30.12 -22.04 13.20
C LEU A 32 30.58 -20.58 12.93
N PRO A 33 31.83 -20.22 13.21
CA PRO A 33 32.35 -18.88 12.93
C PRO A 33 32.85 -18.70 11.48
N ASP A 34 33.00 -19.78 10.71
CA ASP A 34 33.68 -19.77 9.42
C ASP A 34 32.79 -19.38 8.22
N LEU A 35 33.42 -18.95 7.11
CA LEU A 35 32.76 -18.73 5.81
C LEU A 35 31.99 -19.97 5.30
N TRP A 36 32.43 -21.17 5.67
CA TRP A 36 31.77 -22.44 5.37
C TRP A 36 30.34 -22.53 5.93
N ARG A 37 30.02 -21.73 6.95
CA ARG A 37 28.66 -21.58 7.48
C ARG A 37 27.66 -21.14 6.43
N LEU A 38 28.03 -20.17 5.59
CA LEU A 38 27.13 -19.66 4.55
C LEU A 38 26.84 -20.74 3.52
N ALA A 39 27.89 -21.39 3.00
CA ALA A 39 27.75 -22.50 2.07
C ALA A 39 26.92 -23.65 2.66
N GLY A 40 27.18 -24.00 3.94
CA GLY A 40 26.42 -24.99 4.68
C GLY A 40 24.93 -24.64 4.76
N LEU A 41 24.59 -23.42 5.18
CA LEU A 41 23.20 -22.96 5.26
C LEU A 41 22.50 -22.93 3.90
N ILE A 42 23.20 -22.55 2.82
CA ILE A 42 22.66 -22.62 1.44
C ILE A 42 22.34 -24.06 1.07
N ILE A 43 23.28 -24.97 1.31
CA ILE A 43 23.10 -26.40 1.00
C ILE A 43 21.95 -26.98 1.81
N PHE A 44 21.85 -26.66 3.11
CA PHE A 44 20.73 -27.10 3.95
C PHE A 44 19.39 -26.50 3.51
N ALA A 45 19.34 -25.23 3.12
CA ALA A 45 18.13 -24.62 2.59
C ALA A 45 17.69 -25.28 1.27
N LEU A 46 18.65 -25.59 0.38
CA LEU A 46 18.38 -26.28 -0.88
C LEU A 46 17.92 -27.73 -0.64
N LEU A 47 18.59 -28.47 0.24
CA LEU A 47 18.17 -29.81 0.63
C LEU A 47 16.78 -29.81 1.26
N ALA A 48 16.50 -28.86 2.15
CA ALA A 48 15.18 -28.72 2.75
C ALA A 48 14.09 -28.46 1.72
N THR A 49 14.34 -27.62 0.71
CA THR A 49 13.35 -27.40 -0.37
C THR A 49 13.16 -28.63 -1.25
N LEU A 50 14.22 -29.39 -1.56
CA LEU A 50 14.13 -30.65 -2.30
C LEU A 50 13.36 -31.73 -1.54
N VAL A 51 13.64 -31.89 -0.25
CA VAL A 51 12.94 -32.84 0.63
C VAL A 51 11.46 -32.45 0.72
N MET A 52 11.16 -31.17 0.94
CA MET A 52 9.79 -30.64 0.93
C MET A 52 9.05 -30.98 -0.38
N LEU A 53 9.68 -30.77 -1.53
CA LEU A 53 9.12 -31.10 -2.85
C LEU A 53 8.88 -32.60 -3.02
N ARG A 54 9.83 -33.43 -2.57
CA ARG A 54 9.75 -34.89 -2.66
C ARG A 54 8.64 -35.47 -1.79
N GLU A 55 8.51 -34.96 -0.57
CA GLU A 55 7.55 -35.44 0.42
C GLU A 55 6.17 -34.80 0.29
N ARG A 56 6.04 -33.79 -0.57
CA ARG A 56 4.79 -33.09 -0.89
C ARG A 56 4.13 -32.41 0.31
N LEU A 57 4.95 -31.96 1.27
CA LEU A 57 4.50 -31.32 2.50
C LEU A 57 4.65 -29.78 2.38
N PRO A 58 3.56 -29.02 2.15
CA PRO A 58 3.62 -27.56 2.02
C PRO A 58 3.98 -26.85 3.33
N GLU A 59 3.71 -27.49 4.48
CA GLU A 59 4.04 -26.97 5.81
C GLU A 59 5.54 -26.95 6.08
N ALA A 60 6.28 -27.87 5.45
CA ALA A 60 7.73 -27.93 5.58
C ALA A 60 8.44 -26.74 4.89
N LEU A 61 7.72 -25.86 4.16
CA LEU A 61 8.24 -24.60 3.61
C LEU A 61 8.72 -23.61 4.70
N LEU A 62 8.22 -23.76 5.94
CA LEU A 62 8.67 -22.95 7.08
C LEU A 62 10.16 -23.10 7.37
N LEU A 63 10.71 -24.32 7.23
CA LEU A 63 12.11 -24.62 7.52
C LEU A 63 13.09 -23.97 6.52
N PRO A 64 12.95 -24.13 5.19
CA PRO A 64 13.80 -23.42 4.24
C PRO A 64 13.60 -21.91 4.31
N ALA A 65 12.40 -21.40 4.61
CA ALA A 65 12.19 -19.98 4.85
C ALA A 65 12.96 -19.46 6.08
N ALA A 66 12.95 -20.21 7.19
CA ALA A 66 13.72 -19.88 8.39
C ALA A 66 15.23 -19.92 8.16
N LEU A 67 15.72 -20.94 7.43
CA LEU A 67 17.13 -21.05 7.06
C LEU A 67 17.56 -19.90 6.14
N LEU A 68 16.72 -19.51 5.17
CA LEU A 68 16.99 -18.35 4.31
C LEU A 68 16.98 -17.04 5.10
N ALA A 69 16.04 -16.86 6.04
CA ALA A 69 16.01 -15.69 6.91
C ALA A 69 17.27 -15.60 7.78
N TRP A 70 17.73 -16.73 8.32
CA TRP A 70 18.99 -16.79 9.07
C TRP A 70 20.19 -16.51 8.18
N LEU A 71 20.24 -17.07 6.97
CA LEU A 71 21.30 -16.75 6.00
C LEU A 71 21.34 -15.25 5.68
N LEU A 72 20.18 -14.64 5.45
CA LEU A 72 20.03 -13.22 5.18
C LEU A 72 20.54 -12.35 6.34
N SER A 73 20.31 -12.75 7.59
CA SER A 73 20.80 -11.98 8.75
C SER A 73 22.31 -12.04 8.92
N LEU A 74 22.97 -13.08 8.40
CA LEU A 74 24.42 -13.28 8.52
C LEU A 74 25.22 -12.64 7.38
N LEU A 75 24.59 -12.36 6.24
CA LEU A 75 25.24 -11.75 5.06
C LEU A 75 25.94 -10.41 5.33
N PRO A 76 25.34 -9.43 6.04
CA PRO A 76 26.00 -8.16 6.32
C PRO A 76 27.26 -8.32 7.16
N GLN A 77 27.24 -9.25 8.12
CA GLN A 77 28.33 -9.44 9.07
C GLN A 77 29.52 -10.18 8.44
N MET A 78 29.26 -11.16 7.58
CA MET A 78 30.29 -12.07 7.07
C MET A 78 30.90 -11.63 5.75
N LEU A 79 30.09 -11.11 4.82
CA LEU A 79 30.55 -10.73 3.48
C LEU A 79 30.68 -9.21 3.30
N GLY A 80 30.40 -8.42 4.34
CA GLY A 80 30.41 -6.96 4.27
C GLY A 80 29.36 -6.40 3.29
N TRP A 81 28.33 -7.18 2.96
CA TRP A 81 27.27 -6.73 2.05
C TRP A 81 26.53 -5.55 2.67
N THR A 82 26.22 -4.56 1.83
CA THR A 82 25.41 -3.43 2.27
C THR A 82 24.02 -3.93 2.68
N SER A 83 23.45 -3.33 3.74
CA SER A 83 22.10 -3.71 4.20
C SER A 83 21.03 -3.61 3.10
N GLU A 84 21.30 -2.80 2.08
CA GLU A 84 20.47 -2.60 0.90
C GLU A 84 20.35 -3.84 0.01
N THR A 85 21.49 -4.46 -0.34
CA THR A 85 21.49 -5.64 -1.21
C THR A 85 20.83 -6.82 -0.50
N VAL A 86 20.99 -6.91 0.82
CA VAL A 86 20.33 -7.92 1.66
C VAL A 86 18.82 -7.72 1.70
N LEU A 87 18.33 -6.48 1.82
CA LEU A 87 16.88 -6.19 1.76
C LEU A 87 16.29 -6.51 0.38
N LEU A 88 16.99 -6.19 -0.70
CA LEU A 88 16.56 -6.53 -2.06
C LEU A 88 16.49 -8.05 -2.25
N LEU A 89 17.48 -8.78 -1.75
CA LEU A 89 17.49 -10.24 -1.81
C LEU A 89 16.37 -10.83 -0.94
N ALA A 90 16.09 -10.24 0.23
CA ALA A 90 14.95 -10.61 1.06
C ALA A 90 13.62 -10.42 0.33
N CYS A 91 13.44 -9.29 -0.38
CA CYS A 91 12.25 -9.06 -1.21
C CYS A 91 12.10 -10.14 -2.29
N LEU A 92 13.19 -10.48 -2.97
CA LEU A 92 13.20 -11.53 -3.99
C LEU A 92 12.84 -12.90 -3.39
N VAL A 93 13.40 -13.25 -2.24
CA VAL A 93 13.07 -14.49 -1.51
C VAL A 93 11.59 -14.53 -1.16
N CYS A 94 11.00 -13.43 -0.67
CA CYS A 94 9.58 -13.39 -0.38
C CYS A 94 8.71 -13.56 -1.63
N VAL A 95 9.11 -13.01 -2.78
CA VAL A 95 8.42 -13.22 -4.06
C VAL A 95 8.52 -14.69 -4.48
N LEU A 96 9.69 -15.31 -4.37
CA LEU A 96 9.87 -16.75 -4.67
C LEU A 96 9.02 -17.63 -3.74
N LEU A 97 8.98 -17.34 -2.44
CA LEU A 97 8.14 -18.04 -1.49
C LEU A 97 6.66 -17.90 -1.86
N PHE A 98 6.22 -16.73 -2.29
CA PHE A 98 4.84 -16.54 -2.75
C PHE A 98 4.54 -17.30 -4.05
N ILE A 99 5.46 -17.29 -5.04
CA ILE A 99 5.31 -18.03 -6.29
C ILE A 99 5.32 -19.55 -6.06
N SER A 100 6.00 -20.03 -5.02
CA SER A 100 6.04 -21.45 -4.68
C SER A 100 4.64 -22.08 -4.47
N GLN A 101 3.61 -21.27 -4.18
CA GLN A 101 2.22 -21.73 -4.10
C GLN A 101 1.71 -22.39 -5.40
N PHE A 102 2.27 -22.01 -6.55
CA PHE A 102 1.91 -22.58 -7.85
C PHE A 102 2.48 -23.98 -8.06
N ILE A 103 3.63 -24.29 -7.44
CA ILE A 103 4.21 -25.62 -7.51
C ILE A 103 3.22 -26.64 -6.93
N TRP A 104 2.52 -26.27 -5.86
CA TRP A 104 1.47 -27.08 -5.24
C TRP A 104 0.19 -27.22 -6.05
N HIS A 105 0.00 -26.43 -7.12
CA HIS A 105 -1.08 -26.68 -8.07
C HIS A 105 -0.70 -27.77 -9.08
N ILE A 106 0.59 -27.93 -9.38
CA ILE A 106 1.10 -28.96 -10.30
C ILE A 106 1.26 -30.30 -9.55
N ILE A 107 1.83 -30.26 -8.35
CA ILE A 107 2.07 -31.42 -7.51
C ILE A 107 0.95 -31.50 -6.49
N ARG A 108 0.03 -32.46 -6.64
CA ARG A 108 -1.06 -32.67 -5.68
C ARG A 108 -0.49 -32.84 -4.26
N PRO A 109 -0.73 -31.90 -3.35
CA PRO A 109 -0.13 -31.93 -2.01
C PRO A 109 -0.89 -32.92 -1.13
N GLU A 110 -0.20 -33.45 -0.12
CA GLU A 110 -0.81 -34.23 0.96
C GLU A 110 -0.85 -33.34 2.22
N PRO A 111 -1.91 -32.50 2.38
CA PRO A 111 -1.98 -31.59 3.52
C PRO A 111 -2.18 -32.37 4.82
N LEU A 112 -1.41 -32.03 5.86
CA LEU A 112 -1.57 -32.59 7.20
C LEU A 112 -2.54 -31.77 8.04
N TRP A 113 -2.35 -30.45 8.11
CA TRP A 113 -3.12 -29.53 8.97
C TRP A 113 -3.66 -28.32 8.22
N LEU A 114 -2.87 -27.74 7.32
CA LEU A 114 -3.18 -26.49 6.63
C LEU A 114 -3.44 -26.67 5.13
N PRO A 115 -4.34 -25.86 4.55
CA PRO A 115 -4.46 -25.77 3.10
C PRO A 115 -3.12 -25.35 2.47
N PRO A 116 -2.73 -25.97 1.35
CA PRO A 116 -1.36 -25.91 0.81
C PRO A 116 -0.89 -24.50 0.40
N ALA A 117 -1.83 -23.60 0.09
CA ALA A 117 -1.51 -22.23 -0.32
C ALA A 117 -1.23 -21.28 0.86
N TRP A 118 -1.76 -21.57 2.05
CA TRP A 118 -1.67 -20.67 3.20
C TRP A 118 -0.24 -20.44 3.72
N PRO A 119 0.62 -21.46 3.91
CA PRO A 119 1.97 -21.22 4.43
C PRO A 119 2.81 -20.35 3.48
N ALA A 120 2.72 -20.61 2.17
CA ALA A 120 3.41 -19.81 1.15
C ALA A 120 2.91 -18.36 1.12
N GLN A 121 1.60 -18.14 1.26
CA GLN A 121 1.00 -16.80 1.30
C GLN A 121 1.38 -16.04 2.57
N LEU A 122 1.30 -16.68 3.74
CA LEU A 122 1.64 -16.04 5.02
C LEU A 122 3.12 -15.68 5.09
N LEU A 123 4.01 -16.56 4.65
CA LEU A 123 5.44 -16.29 4.64
C LEU A 123 5.83 -15.23 3.61
N GLY A 124 5.27 -15.31 2.40
CA GLY A 124 5.56 -14.33 1.34
C GLY A 124 5.05 -12.93 1.68
N LEU A 125 3.76 -12.81 2.03
CA LEU A 125 3.16 -11.52 2.37
C LEU A 125 3.64 -10.99 3.73
N GLY A 126 3.71 -11.87 4.74
CA GLY A 126 4.22 -11.52 6.07
C GLY A 126 5.65 -11.04 6.02
N GLY A 127 6.52 -11.73 5.28
CA GLY A 127 7.90 -11.30 5.04
C GLY A 127 7.97 -9.92 4.39
N GLN A 128 7.19 -9.67 3.33
CA GLN A 128 7.15 -8.35 2.68
C GLN A 128 6.65 -7.23 3.60
N VAL A 129 5.62 -7.50 4.42
CA VAL A 129 5.15 -6.53 5.42
C VAL A 129 6.25 -6.22 6.44
N THR A 130 7.00 -7.22 6.92
CA THR A 130 8.12 -6.97 7.84
C THR A 130 9.23 -6.13 7.22
N ILE A 131 9.54 -6.34 5.93
CA ILE A 131 10.52 -5.54 5.20
C ILE A 131 10.05 -4.08 5.06
N VAL A 132 8.80 -3.87 4.65
CA VAL A 132 8.21 -2.52 4.56
C VAL A 132 8.19 -1.83 5.92
N ALA A 133 7.82 -2.53 6.99
CA ALA A 133 7.81 -1.99 8.35
C ALA A 133 9.22 -1.61 8.82
N LEU A 134 10.23 -2.44 8.50
CA LEU A 134 11.62 -2.15 8.79
C LEU A 134 12.10 -0.90 8.03
N CYS A 135 11.79 -0.79 6.74
CA CYS A 135 12.09 0.40 5.94
C CYS A 135 11.43 1.66 6.52
N ALA A 136 10.14 1.58 6.88
CA ALA A 136 9.42 2.70 7.50
C ALA A 136 9.97 3.08 8.89
N ALA A 137 10.36 2.11 9.71
CA ALA A 137 10.99 2.37 11.00
C ALA A 137 12.33 3.10 10.84
N THR A 138 13.11 2.75 9.80
CA THR A 138 14.38 3.43 9.53
C THR A 138 14.22 4.86 9.04
N THR A 139 13.16 5.18 8.29
CA THR A 139 12.91 6.56 7.82
C THR A 139 12.39 7.46 8.94
N LEU A 140 11.51 6.95 9.82
CA LEU A 140 10.96 7.72 10.94
C LEU A 140 12.02 8.06 12.00
N ASN A 141 12.99 7.17 12.22
CA ASN A 141 14.02 7.36 13.23
C ASN A 141 15.19 8.24 12.78
N GLY A 142 15.06 8.96 11.64
CA GLY A 142 16.12 9.82 11.13
C GLY A 142 17.41 9.05 10.84
N GLY A 143 17.28 7.82 10.33
CA GLY A 143 18.43 6.95 10.05
C GLY A 143 19.46 7.68 9.19
N PRO A 144 20.77 7.45 9.42
CA PRO A 144 21.84 8.17 8.74
C PRO A 144 21.67 8.10 7.22
N ASP A 145 21.75 9.26 6.57
CA ASP A 145 21.79 9.46 5.11
C ASP A 145 22.96 8.67 4.50
N LEU A 146 22.75 7.37 4.30
CA LEU A 146 23.72 6.44 3.75
C LEU A 146 23.09 5.82 2.50
N GLY A 147 23.53 6.34 1.35
CA GLY A 147 23.36 5.71 0.04
C GLY A 147 22.15 6.19 -0.76
N SER A 148 22.40 6.46 -2.04
CA SER A 148 21.36 6.65 -3.07
C SER A 148 20.51 5.40 -3.29
N LEU A 149 20.94 4.22 -2.86
CA LEU A 149 20.24 2.96 -3.11
C LEU A 149 19.29 2.56 -1.96
N ARG A 150 19.61 2.84 -0.69
CA ARG A 150 18.74 2.57 0.48
C ARG A 150 17.39 3.25 0.38
N SER A 151 17.42 4.45 -0.18
CA SER A 151 16.24 5.26 -0.42
C SER A 151 15.34 4.73 -1.55
N GLN A 152 15.77 3.75 -2.38
CA GLN A 152 14.94 3.15 -3.46
C GLN A 152 14.23 1.89 -2.99
N ILE A 153 14.74 1.23 -1.95
CA ILE A 153 14.24 -0.06 -1.51
C ILE A 153 12.87 0.06 -0.85
N GLY A 154 12.60 1.16 -0.13
CA GLY A 154 11.30 1.44 0.47
C GLY A 154 10.14 1.44 -0.56
N PRO A 155 10.14 2.32 -1.57
CA PRO A 155 9.11 2.33 -2.59
C PRO A 155 9.06 1.02 -3.39
N LEU A 156 10.22 0.42 -3.67
CA LEU A 156 10.27 -0.86 -4.37
C LEU A 156 9.63 -2.00 -3.55
N ALA A 157 9.87 -2.08 -2.24
CA ALA A 157 9.23 -3.06 -1.37
C ALA A 157 7.70 -2.84 -1.28
N LEU A 158 7.26 -1.58 -1.23
CA LEU A 158 5.82 -1.24 -1.26
C LEU A 158 5.17 -1.62 -2.59
N THR A 159 5.84 -1.38 -3.72
CA THR A 159 5.32 -1.79 -5.04
C THR A 159 5.26 -3.31 -5.17
N ILE A 160 6.28 -4.05 -4.70
CA ILE A 160 6.25 -5.52 -4.68
C ILE A 160 5.09 -6.01 -3.80
N LEU A 161 4.93 -5.48 -2.58
CA LEU A 161 3.83 -5.86 -1.70
C LEU A 161 2.47 -5.58 -2.35
N GLY A 162 2.32 -4.41 -2.99
CA GLY A 162 1.12 -4.05 -3.76
C GLY A 162 0.84 -5.05 -4.88
N LEU A 163 1.86 -5.41 -5.67
CA LEU A 163 1.74 -6.38 -6.76
C LEU A 163 1.36 -7.78 -6.26
N LEU A 164 1.94 -8.22 -5.14
CA LEU A 164 1.60 -9.49 -4.51
C LEU A 164 0.14 -9.52 -4.01
N LEU A 165 -0.36 -8.40 -3.48
CA LEU A 165 -1.77 -8.28 -3.09
C LEU A 165 -2.71 -8.25 -4.30
N VAL A 166 -2.35 -7.57 -5.39
CA VAL A 166 -3.12 -7.65 -6.66
C VAL A 166 -3.16 -9.10 -7.13
N TRP A 167 -2.02 -9.78 -7.12
CA TRP A 167 -1.92 -11.17 -7.51
C TRP A 167 -2.79 -12.08 -6.62
N GLN A 168 -2.75 -11.87 -5.30
CA GLN A 168 -3.62 -12.58 -4.37
C GLN A 168 -5.10 -12.29 -4.61
N ALA A 169 -5.45 -11.05 -4.94
CA ALA A 169 -6.82 -10.66 -5.28
C ALA A 169 -7.32 -11.41 -6.53
N LEU A 170 -6.46 -11.64 -7.53
CA LEU A 170 -6.79 -12.42 -8.72
C LEU A 170 -7.01 -13.90 -8.41
N LEU A 171 -6.28 -14.46 -7.43
CA LEU A 171 -6.43 -15.86 -7.01
C LEU A 171 -7.69 -16.10 -6.16
N GLN A 172 -8.29 -15.05 -5.57
CA GLN A 172 -9.47 -15.19 -4.74
C GLN A 172 -10.76 -15.37 -5.54
N THR A 173 -11.46 -16.49 -5.31
CA THR A 173 -12.77 -16.79 -5.92
C THR A 173 -13.91 -15.98 -5.30
N ARG A 174 -13.80 -15.60 -4.03
CA ARG A 174 -14.83 -14.83 -3.31
C ARG A 174 -14.73 -13.33 -3.67
N ARG A 175 -15.85 -12.75 -4.13
CA ARG A 175 -15.92 -11.36 -4.61
C ARG A 175 -15.62 -10.31 -3.51
N ALA A 176 -16.07 -10.54 -2.28
CA ALA A 176 -15.89 -9.59 -1.18
C ALA A 176 -14.42 -9.39 -0.77
N PRO A 177 -13.65 -10.43 -0.39
CA PRO A 177 -12.25 -10.24 -0.02
C PRO A 177 -11.39 -9.78 -1.20
N ARG A 178 -11.72 -10.19 -2.43
CA ARG A 178 -11.03 -9.76 -3.66
C ARG A 178 -11.07 -8.24 -3.87
N ARG A 179 -12.18 -7.59 -3.52
CA ARG A 179 -12.29 -6.13 -3.64
C ARG A 179 -11.48 -5.43 -2.56
N TRP A 180 -11.55 -5.92 -1.32
CA TRP A 180 -10.77 -5.35 -0.21
C TRP A 180 -9.26 -5.44 -0.46
N THR A 181 -8.77 -6.58 -0.95
CA THR A 181 -7.36 -6.74 -1.31
C THR A 181 -6.97 -5.89 -2.51
N GLY A 182 -7.88 -5.69 -3.48
CA GLY A 182 -7.66 -4.74 -4.57
C GLY A 182 -7.57 -3.28 -4.11
N TYR A 183 -8.43 -2.87 -3.17
CA TYR A 183 -8.40 -1.53 -2.59
C TYR A 183 -7.15 -1.29 -1.74
N SER A 184 -6.73 -2.27 -0.94
CA SER A 184 -5.48 -2.14 -0.17
C SER A 184 -4.25 -2.13 -1.09
N ALA A 185 -4.24 -2.94 -2.14
CA ALA A 185 -3.15 -2.93 -3.12
C ALA A 185 -3.01 -1.59 -3.83
N GLY A 186 -4.13 -0.99 -4.27
CA GLY A 186 -4.12 0.33 -4.90
C GLY A 186 -3.58 1.41 -3.95
N LEU A 187 -3.98 1.38 -2.67
CA LEU A 187 -3.47 2.29 -1.66
C LEU A 187 -1.95 2.15 -1.49
N LEU A 188 -1.42 0.93 -1.40
CA LEU A 188 0.02 0.70 -1.28
C LEU A 188 0.82 1.18 -2.49
N LEU A 189 0.30 0.98 -3.70
CA LEU A 189 0.95 1.48 -4.92
C LEU A 189 0.97 3.01 -4.96
N VAL A 190 -0.09 3.66 -4.51
CA VAL A 190 -0.14 5.11 -4.40
C VAL A 190 0.82 5.63 -3.34
N LEU A 191 0.94 4.94 -2.20
CA LEU A 191 1.97 5.26 -1.20
C LEU A 191 3.39 5.11 -1.75
N ALA A 192 3.64 4.07 -2.54
CA ALA A 192 4.93 3.89 -3.21
C ALA A 192 5.22 5.04 -4.19
N LEU A 193 4.21 5.47 -4.96
CA LEU A 193 4.31 6.63 -5.84
C LEU A 193 4.59 7.93 -5.08
N THR A 194 3.89 8.19 -3.95
CA THR A 194 4.18 9.37 -3.12
C THR A 194 5.61 9.36 -2.59
N TRP A 195 6.13 8.18 -2.24
CA TRP A 195 7.51 8.02 -1.77
C TRP A 195 8.52 8.28 -2.89
N GLU A 196 8.30 7.75 -4.10
CA GLU A 196 9.14 8.05 -5.27
C GLU A 196 9.12 9.55 -5.59
N ILE A 197 7.95 10.18 -5.61
CA ILE A 197 7.80 11.61 -5.87
C ILE A 197 8.57 12.45 -4.84
N GLN A 198 8.46 12.09 -3.55
CA GLN A 198 9.20 12.75 -2.47
C GLN A 198 10.70 12.77 -2.73
N ARG A 199 11.20 11.66 -3.22
CA ARG A 199 12.62 11.48 -3.43
C ARG A 199 13.13 12.23 -4.67
N TRP A 200 12.44 12.10 -5.80
CA TRP A 200 12.94 12.63 -7.06
C TRP A 200 12.84 14.15 -7.11
N TRP A 201 11.76 14.71 -6.58
CA TRP A 201 11.43 16.12 -6.80
C TRP A 201 11.49 16.98 -5.54
N GLN A 202 11.75 16.39 -4.37
CA GLN A 202 11.67 17.07 -3.07
C GLN A 202 10.50 18.08 -3.00
N PRO A 203 9.29 17.64 -3.36
CA PRO A 203 8.24 18.58 -3.66
C PRO A 203 7.65 19.16 -2.38
N THR A 204 6.97 20.29 -2.51
CA THR A 204 6.18 20.87 -1.42
C THR A 204 5.16 19.87 -0.89
N PHE A 205 4.78 20.03 0.38
CA PHE A 205 3.89 19.12 1.09
C PHE A 205 2.56 18.88 0.35
N ASP A 206 2.07 19.88 -0.39
CA ASP A 206 0.85 19.81 -1.19
C ASP A 206 0.95 18.76 -2.32
N LEU A 207 2.09 18.77 -3.04
CA LEU A 207 2.36 17.84 -4.13
C LEU A 207 2.60 16.40 -3.64
N LEU A 208 3.11 16.23 -2.41
CA LEU A 208 3.26 14.93 -1.77
C LEU A 208 1.90 14.30 -1.41
N CYS A 209 0.95 15.10 -0.96
CA CYS A 209 -0.38 14.62 -0.57
C CYS A 209 -1.27 14.30 -1.78
N LEU A 210 -0.99 14.90 -2.94
CA LEU A 210 -1.87 14.85 -4.13
C LEU A 210 -2.16 13.42 -4.64
N PRO A 211 -1.18 12.51 -4.80
CA PRO A 211 -1.46 11.15 -5.26
C PRO A 211 -2.34 10.37 -4.26
N LEU A 212 -2.06 10.52 -2.96
CA LEU A 212 -2.85 9.88 -1.90
C LEU A 212 -4.28 10.44 -1.85
N ALA A 213 -4.41 11.77 -1.88
CA ALA A 213 -5.69 12.46 -1.84
C ALA A 213 -6.57 12.08 -3.04
N SER A 214 -6.01 12.13 -4.26
CA SER A 214 -6.71 11.77 -5.49
C SER A 214 -7.19 10.32 -5.49
N TYR A 215 -6.36 9.38 -5.04
CA TYR A 215 -6.77 7.99 -4.91
C TYR A 215 -7.95 7.81 -3.94
N LEU A 216 -7.89 8.43 -2.76
CA LEU A 216 -8.95 8.33 -1.76
C LEU A 216 -10.27 8.96 -2.24
N VAL A 217 -10.19 10.13 -2.90
CA VAL A 217 -11.35 10.82 -3.48
C VAL A 217 -12.01 9.94 -4.55
N VAL A 218 -11.22 9.35 -5.45
CA VAL A 218 -11.73 8.45 -6.51
C VAL A 218 -12.26 7.13 -5.94
N LEU A 219 -11.64 6.59 -4.89
CA LEU A 219 -12.06 5.34 -4.26
C LEU A 219 -13.37 5.48 -3.47
N SER A 220 -13.58 6.63 -2.82
CA SER A 220 -14.71 6.87 -1.93
C SER A 220 -16.09 6.54 -2.52
N PRO A 221 -16.46 6.92 -3.77
CA PRO A 221 -17.77 6.56 -4.32
C PRO A 221 -17.93 5.07 -4.63
N PHE A 222 -16.86 4.38 -5.00
CA PHE A 222 -16.92 2.94 -5.23
C PHE A 222 -17.22 2.21 -3.93
N LEU A 223 -16.61 2.63 -2.82
CA LEU A 223 -16.87 2.09 -1.49
C LEU A 223 -18.31 2.37 -1.02
N LEU A 224 -18.84 3.57 -1.29
CA LEU A 224 -20.22 3.93 -0.90
C LEU A 224 -21.29 3.20 -1.72
N ARG A 225 -20.98 2.87 -2.97
CA ARG A 225 -21.90 2.14 -3.87
C ARG A 225 -21.82 0.62 -3.64
N ASP A 226 -20.77 0.10 -3.02
CA ASP A 226 -20.65 -1.32 -2.75
C ASP A 226 -21.56 -1.75 -1.60
N ARG A 227 -22.56 -2.58 -1.91
CA ARG A 227 -23.49 -3.19 -0.93
C ARG A 227 -23.11 -4.62 -0.55
N LEU A 228 -22.14 -5.22 -1.24
CA LEU A 228 -21.80 -6.64 -1.06
C LEU A 228 -20.88 -6.88 0.13
N THR A 229 -20.20 -5.84 0.60
CA THR A 229 -19.18 -5.89 1.63
C THR A 229 -19.70 -5.22 2.90
N THR A 230 -19.71 -5.94 4.02
CA THR A 230 -20.10 -5.37 5.32
C THR A 230 -19.07 -4.32 5.74
N GLY A 231 -19.52 -3.11 6.07
CA GLY A 231 -18.66 -2.01 6.54
C GLY A 231 -18.05 -1.11 5.44
N SER A 232 -18.23 -1.43 4.15
CA SER A 232 -17.72 -0.61 3.03
C SER A 232 -18.21 0.83 3.07
N GLN A 233 -19.47 1.04 3.46
CA GLN A 233 -20.07 2.36 3.53
C GLN A 233 -19.47 3.24 4.64
N GLN A 234 -19.12 2.64 5.79
CA GLN A 234 -18.47 3.36 6.88
C GLN A 234 -17.06 3.76 6.48
N VAL A 235 -16.28 2.82 5.93
CA VAL A 235 -14.94 3.08 5.42
C VAL A 235 -14.98 4.09 4.27
N GLY A 236 -15.96 4.01 3.36
CA GLY A 236 -16.15 4.97 2.27
C GLY A 236 -16.41 6.39 2.74
N ARG A 237 -17.16 6.58 3.85
CA ARG A 237 -17.35 7.90 4.48
C ARG A 237 -16.05 8.43 5.09
N LEU A 238 -15.31 7.58 5.81
CA LEU A 238 -14.03 7.97 6.39
C LEU A 238 -13.00 8.34 5.31
N VAL A 239 -12.86 7.50 4.28
CA VAL A 239 -11.98 7.72 3.13
C VAL A 239 -12.33 9.00 2.39
N MET A 240 -13.62 9.31 2.26
CA MET A 240 -14.07 10.57 1.66
C MET A 240 -13.61 11.79 2.45
N VAL A 241 -13.83 11.80 3.77
CA VAL A 241 -13.41 12.91 4.65
C VAL A 241 -11.89 13.04 4.63
N LEU A 242 -11.18 11.93 4.79
CA LEU A 242 -9.72 11.89 4.83
C LEU A 242 -9.12 12.36 3.49
N GLY A 243 -9.67 11.90 2.36
CA GLY A 243 -9.27 12.34 1.02
C GLY A 243 -9.52 13.83 0.78
N ALA A 244 -10.68 14.34 1.20
CA ALA A 244 -10.98 15.78 1.12
C ALA A 244 -10.01 16.62 1.98
N CYS A 245 -9.76 16.19 3.21
CA CYS A 245 -8.83 16.87 4.11
C CYS A 245 -7.39 16.86 3.56
N LEU A 246 -6.91 15.71 3.07
CA LEU A 246 -5.58 15.62 2.45
C LEU A 246 -5.44 16.46 1.20
N PHE A 247 -6.52 16.65 0.44
CA PHE A 247 -6.49 17.49 -0.76
C PHE A 247 -6.45 18.98 -0.39
N LEU A 248 -7.23 19.41 0.60
CA LEU A 248 -7.50 20.83 0.87
C LEU A 248 -6.65 21.44 1.99
N VAL A 249 -6.27 20.67 3.01
CA VAL A 249 -5.52 21.19 4.15
C VAL A 249 -4.14 21.72 3.74
N PRO A 250 -3.36 21.01 2.89
CA PRO A 250 -2.04 21.48 2.47
C PRO A 250 -2.13 22.84 1.74
N SER A 251 -2.99 22.95 0.72
CA SER A 251 -3.17 24.17 -0.05
C SER A 251 -3.74 25.32 0.79
N PHE A 252 -4.65 25.03 1.71
CA PHE A 252 -5.18 26.04 2.64
C PHE A 252 -4.10 26.56 3.60
N MET A 253 -3.27 25.66 4.13
CA MET A 253 -2.14 26.04 5.00
C MET A 253 -1.09 26.82 4.23
N ALA A 254 -0.72 26.41 3.02
CA ALA A 254 0.18 27.15 2.14
C ALA A 254 -0.35 28.56 1.85
N SER A 255 -1.66 28.68 1.63
CA SER A 255 -2.30 29.97 1.44
C SER A 255 -2.18 30.88 2.68
N ILE A 256 -2.26 30.34 3.91
CA ILE A 256 -2.10 31.12 5.15
C ILE A 256 -0.64 31.47 5.46
N LEU A 257 0.27 30.52 5.28
CA LEU A 257 1.64 30.60 5.79
C LEU A 257 2.60 31.31 4.82
N ASN A 258 2.34 31.30 3.51
CA ASN A 258 3.27 31.89 2.55
C ASN A 258 3.26 33.43 2.61
N GLN A 259 4.46 34.02 2.46
CA GLN A 259 4.65 35.48 2.37
C GLN A 259 4.18 36.03 1.01
N GLU A 260 3.98 37.35 0.98
CA GLU A 260 3.21 38.18 0.02
C GLU A 260 3.39 37.89 -1.49
N GLY A 261 4.49 37.24 -1.92
CA GLY A 261 4.74 36.90 -3.33
C GLY A 261 4.03 35.64 -3.85
N GLU A 262 3.87 34.60 -3.03
CA GLU A 262 3.28 33.30 -3.46
C GLU A 262 1.82 33.14 -3.02
N GLN A 263 1.29 34.10 -2.26
CA GLN A 263 -0.08 34.06 -1.74
C GLN A 263 -1.14 33.98 -2.84
N LEU A 264 -0.93 34.68 -3.96
CA LEU A 264 -1.83 34.61 -5.11
C LEU A 264 -1.94 33.20 -5.70
N VAL A 265 -0.80 32.53 -5.89
CA VAL A 265 -0.75 31.19 -6.48
C VAL A 265 -1.46 30.19 -5.57
N ALA A 266 -1.18 30.25 -4.26
CA ALA A 266 -1.85 29.41 -3.28
C ALA A 266 -3.35 29.69 -3.20
N LEU A 267 -3.78 30.95 -3.31
CA LEU A 267 -5.19 31.34 -3.30
C LEU A 267 -5.92 30.81 -4.54
N PHE A 268 -5.35 30.94 -5.74
CA PHE A 268 -5.91 30.33 -6.95
C PHE A 268 -5.93 28.81 -6.88
N LEU A 269 -4.91 28.18 -6.29
CA LEU A 269 -4.85 26.74 -6.10
C LEU A 269 -5.98 26.24 -5.20
N VAL A 270 -6.19 26.87 -4.03
CA VAL A 270 -7.31 26.55 -3.12
C VAL A 270 -8.66 26.70 -3.83
N LEU A 271 -8.83 27.76 -4.63
CA LEU A 271 -10.06 28.02 -5.37
C LEU A 271 -10.27 26.98 -6.48
N ALA A 272 -9.21 26.60 -7.19
CA ALA A 272 -9.25 25.54 -8.21
C ALA A 272 -9.54 24.16 -7.60
N GLU A 273 -8.91 23.82 -6.48
CA GLU A 273 -9.09 22.54 -5.79
C GLU A 273 -10.49 22.38 -5.19
N SER A 274 -11.00 23.44 -4.55
CA SER A 274 -12.37 23.46 -4.02
C SER A 274 -13.43 23.37 -5.12
N LEU A 275 -13.20 24.02 -6.27
CA LEU A 275 -14.05 23.91 -7.46
C LEU A 275 -13.96 22.50 -8.09
N SER A 276 -12.78 21.89 -8.13
CA SER A 276 -12.59 20.52 -8.61
C SER A 276 -13.36 19.52 -7.73
N LEU A 277 -13.29 19.66 -6.41
CA LEU A 277 -14.06 18.83 -5.47
C LEU A 277 -15.57 19.05 -5.61
N PHE A 278 -16.01 20.28 -5.85
CA PHE A 278 -17.42 20.59 -6.10
C PHE A 278 -17.93 19.92 -7.39
N LEU A 279 -17.21 20.07 -8.51
CA LEU A 279 -17.54 19.45 -9.80
C LEU A 279 -17.52 17.92 -9.70
N PHE A 280 -16.50 17.36 -9.04
CA PHE A 280 -16.40 15.93 -8.78
C PHE A 280 -17.58 15.43 -7.93
N GLY A 281 -17.97 16.18 -6.89
CA GLY A 281 -19.14 15.91 -6.07
C GLY A 281 -20.44 15.83 -6.90
N ILE A 282 -20.61 16.72 -7.88
CA ILE A 282 -21.75 16.70 -8.82
C ILE A 282 -21.70 15.44 -9.70
N ALA A 283 -20.55 15.16 -10.33
CA ALA A 283 -20.38 14.02 -11.23
C ALA A 283 -20.65 12.68 -10.51
N VAL A 284 -20.14 12.56 -9.29
CA VAL A 284 -20.15 11.33 -8.50
C VAL A 284 -21.40 11.22 -7.59
N ARG A 285 -22.18 12.30 -7.48
CA ARG A 285 -23.47 12.37 -6.76
C ARG A 285 -23.32 12.20 -5.24
N VAL A 286 -22.23 12.71 -4.67
CA VAL A 286 -21.94 12.64 -3.24
C VAL A 286 -22.18 14.00 -2.60
N ARG A 287 -23.19 14.09 -1.73
CA ARG A 287 -23.64 15.36 -1.12
C ARG A 287 -22.54 16.07 -0.31
N PHE A 288 -21.69 15.31 0.36
CA PHE A 288 -20.64 15.88 1.20
C PHE A 288 -19.60 16.65 0.38
N PHE A 289 -19.16 16.13 -0.77
CA PHE A 289 -18.25 16.86 -1.67
C PHE A 289 -18.90 18.11 -2.27
N ILE A 290 -20.20 18.06 -2.58
CA ILE A 290 -20.94 19.22 -3.09
C ILE A 290 -21.01 20.32 -2.02
N LEU A 291 -21.44 19.99 -0.80
CA LEU A 291 -21.59 20.96 0.28
C LEU A 291 -20.24 21.47 0.78
N GLY A 292 -19.26 20.57 0.97
CA GLY A 292 -17.91 20.93 1.40
C GLY A 292 -17.16 21.75 0.35
N GLY A 293 -17.21 21.35 -0.92
CA GLY A 293 -16.63 22.10 -2.03
C GLY A 293 -17.26 23.49 -2.16
N ALA A 294 -18.60 23.59 -2.11
CA ALA A 294 -19.28 24.88 -2.19
C ALA A 294 -18.92 25.82 -1.03
N ALA A 295 -18.90 25.32 0.21
CA ALA A 295 -18.51 26.10 1.38
C ALA A 295 -17.07 26.63 1.26
N LEU A 296 -16.16 25.82 0.73
CA LEU A 296 -14.75 26.20 0.54
C LEU A 296 -14.56 27.18 -0.62
N VAL A 297 -15.31 27.04 -1.71
CA VAL A 297 -15.33 28.05 -2.78
C VAL A 297 -15.77 29.41 -2.23
N VAL A 298 -16.80 29.44 -1.37
CA VAL A 298 -17.24 30.67 -0.71
C VAL A 298 -16.16 31.23 0.23
N GLY A 299 -15.52 30.39 1.04
CA GLY A 299 -14.41 30.81 1.91
C GLY A 299 -13.22 31.36 1.12
N GLY A 300 -12.83 30.69 0.03
CA GLY A 300 -11.80 31.14 -0.90
C GLY A 300 -12.17 32.44 -1.59
N ALA A 301 -13.44 32.62 -1.98
CA ALA A 301 -13.96 33.85 -2.57
C ALA A 301 -13.91 35.04 -1.59
N ILE A 302 -14.33 34.84 -0.33
CA ILE A 302 -14.22 35.88 0.71
C ILE A 302 -12.76 36.30 0.88
N ARG A 303 -11.84 35.33 0.94
CA ARG A 303 -10.42 35.60 1.06
C ARG A 303 -9.84 36.33 -0.15
N ALA A 304 -10.26 35.94 -1.35
CA ALA A 304 -9.87 36.58 -2.60
C ALA A 304 -10.29 38.05 -2.61
N VAL A 305 -11.52 38.34 -2.19
CA VAL A 305 -12.04 39.70 -2.06
C VAL A 305 -11.25 40.50 -1.02
N MET A 306 -10.98 39.93 0.16
CA MET A 306 -10.14 40.59 1.17
C MET A 306 -8.73 40.91 0.63
N TYR A 307 -8.15 40.00 -0.15
CA TYR A 307 -6.84 40.21 -0.76
C TYR A 307 -6.86 41.34 -1.81
N THR A 308 -7.92 41.44 -2.62
CA THR A 308 -8.05 42.54 -3.60
C THR A 308 -8.09 43.92 -2.96
N PHE A 309 -8.65 44.06 -1.75
CA PHE A 309 -8.67 45.33 -1.03
C PHE A 309 -7.28 45.79 -0.56
N GLY A 310 -6.36 44.86 -0.33
CA GLY A 310 -4.96 45.18 0.04
C GLY A 310 -4.06 45.46 -1.16
N HIS A 311 -4.33 44.85 -2.32
CA HIS A 311 -3.44 44.87 -3.49
C HIS A 311 -4.20 45.14 -4.80
N ASN A 312 -4.56 46.40 -5.04
CA ASN A 312 -5.36 46.85 -6.19
C ASN A 312 -4.78 46.46 -7.57
N ALA A 313 -3.46 46.35 -7.72
CA ALA A 313 -2.82 46.03 -9.00
C ALA A 313 -3.12 44.59 -9.49
N GLN A 314 -3.45 43.66 -8.59
CA GLN A 314 -3.68 42.25 -8.90
C GLN A 314 -5.17 41.90 -9.05
N ALA A 315 -6.05 42.89 -8.89
CA ALA A 315 -7.51 42.71 -8.98
C ALA A 315 -7.97 42.17 -10.34
N LEU A 316 -7.28 42.54 -11.43
CA LEU A 316 -7.64 42.14 -12.80
C LEU A 316 -7.65 40.62 -13.01
N LEU A 317 -6.81 39.87 -12.30
CA LEU A 317 -6.74 38.40 -12.37
C LEU A 317 -7.72 37.71 -11.41
N ILE A 318 -8.07 38.36 -10.30
CA ILE A 318 -8.89 37.78 -9.23
C ILE A 318 -10.39 37.82 -9.59
N TRP A 319 -10.87 38.94 -10.14
CA TRP A 319 -12.27 39.10 -10.57
C TRP A 319 -12.77 38.03 -11.56
N PRO A 320 -12.04 37.66 -12.64
CA PRO A 320 -12.50 36.61 -13.55
C PRO A 320 -12.54 35.23 -12.88
N ALA A 321 -11.60 34.93 -11.97
CA ALA A 321 -11.59 33.67 -11.23
C ALA A 321 -12.81 33.57 -10.29
N LEU A 322 -13.14 34.66 -9.59
CA LEU A 322 -14.38 34.77 -8.79
C LEU A 322 -15.64 34.63 -9.65
N GLY A 323 -15.66 35.26 -10.83
CA GLY A 323 -16.77 35.15 -11.78
C GLY A 323 -16.99 33.70 -12.24
N LEU A 324 -15.92 32.99 -12.60
CA LEU A 324 -15.97 31.58 -12.98
C LEU A 324 -16.45 30.70 -11.83
N ALA A 325 -15.97 30.93 -10.61
CA ALA A 325 -16.40 30.18 -9.44
C ALA A 325 -17.87 30.43 -9.09
N GLY A 326 -18.34 31.67 -9.19
CA GLY A 326 -19.75 32.03 -9.01
C GLY A 326 -20.65 31.38 -10.06
N LEU A 327 -20.24 31.39 -11.34
CA LEU A 327 -20.96 30.70 -12.42
C LEU A 327 -21.01 29.18 -12.19
N ALA A 328 -19.91 28.57 -11.73
CA ALA A 328 -19.88 27.15 -11.41
C ALA A 328 -20.85 26.79 -10.27
N LEU A 329 -20.92 27.61 -9.22
CA LEU A 329 -21.88 27.42 -8.11
C LEU A 329 -23.33 27.57 -8.57
N LEU A 330 -23.64 28.59 -9.37
CA LEU A 330 -24.97 28.79 -9.94
C LEU A 330 -25.37 27.61 -10.84
N GLY A 331 -24.48 27.17 -11.73
CA GLY A 331 -24.70 26.01 -12.58
C GLY A 331 -24.95 24.74 -11.77
N GLY A 332 -24.18 24.52 -10.69
CA GLY A 332 -24.38 23.41 -9.77
C GLY A 332 -25.71 23.48 -9.01
N ALA A 333 -26.12 24.67 -8.56
CA ALA A 333 -27.40 24.88 -7.89
C ALA A 333 -28.59 24.57 -8.81
N VAL A 334 -28.56 25.06 -10.06
CA VAL A 334 -29.57 24.79 -11.09
C VAL A 334 -29.64 23.30 -11.43
N PHE A 335 -28.48 22.63 -11.56
CA PHE A 335 -28.44 21.20 -11.83
C PHE A 335 -29.06 20.38 -10.68
N LEU A 336 -28.83 20.79 -9.43
CA LEU A 336 -29.41 20.12 -8.26
C LEU A 336 -30.92 20.33 -8.12
N THR A 337 -31.44 21.51 -8.49
CA THR A 337 -32.87 21.80 -8.47
C THR A 337 -33.62 21.06 -9.58
N LEU A 338 -33.11 21.08 -10.83
CA LEU A 338 -33.68 20.34 -11.96
C LEU A 338 -33.70 18.82 -11.74
N ARG A 339 -32.77 18.31 -10.92
CA ARG A 339 -32.69 16.88 -10.62
C ARG A 339 -33.59 16.44 -9.46
N ARG A 340 -34.08 17.37 -8.63
CA ARG A 340 -35.10 17.08 -7.60
C ARG A 340 -36.51 16.95 -8.19
N SER A 341 -36.73 17.33 -9.45
CA SER A 341 -38.04 17.26 -10.12
C SER A 341 -38.24 16.02 -11.01
N PRO A 342 -38.15 14.78 -10.48
CA PRO A 342 -38.98 13.71 -11.02
C PRO A 342 -39.85 13.05 -9.93
N LEU A 343 -41.13 12.90 -10.27
CA LEU A 343 -42.25 12.25 -9.55
C LEU A 343 -43.20 13.16 -8.74
N GLN A 344 -43.81 14.12 -9.43
CA GLN A 344 -45.23 14.46 -9.21
C GLN A 344 -45.90 14.62 -10.59
N SER A 345 -46.20 13.49 -11.23
CA SER A 345 -47.20 13.36 -12.28
C SER A 345 -47.61 11.90 -12.37
#